data_AF-I2GJK9-F1
#
_entry.id   AF-I2GJK9-F1
#
_cell.length_a   1.000
_cell.length_b   1.000
_cell.length_c   1.000
_cell.angle_alpha   90.00
_cell.angle_beta   90.00
_cell.angle_gamma   90.00
#
_symmetry.space_group_name_H-M   'P 1'
#
loop_
_entity.id
_entity.type
_entity.pdbx_description
1 polymer ?
#
loop_
_entity_poly.entity_id
_entity_poly.type
_entity_poly.pdbx_seq_one_letter_code
_entity_poly.pdbx_strand_id
1 'polypeptide(L)'
;MIYLFIALWLWWEEPLLLNQISLNNQARQEAEAAYKAGDYVRALNRYAYLSRLTTTIDPAVRLNLGHTYFHLGRYSKAKPQYENLLRSDRPDLRTVAATQLGVIACLRRDSATALSLFRQALLEDPNNEPARYNFELVKQRYSEKSPAPNPRTKSSTKQPQQVNKPKPMGGQLVERSDRQDDLLRRFRQLNLTEEQALQLLNAMQADDLPYPLIRSTRRSDLETATSGNRW
;
A
#
# COMPACT_ATOMS: atom_id res chain seq x y z
N MET A 1 -5.08 26.67 -62.63
CA MET A 1 -5.85 27.55 -61.72
C MET A 1 -6.37 26.83 -60.48
N ILE A 2 -6.91 25.60 -60.58
CA ILE A 2 -7.40 24.82 -59.42
C ILE A 2 -6.31 24.43 -58.41
N TYR A 3 -5.10 24.10 -58.86
CA TYR A 3 -3.98 23.72 -57.99
C TYR A 3 -3.49 24.86 -57.07
N LEU A 4 -3.65 26.13 -57.46
CA LEU A 4 -3.32 27.28 -56.62
C LEU A 4 -4.31 27.43 -55.46
N PHE A 5 -5.59 27.14 -55.68
CA PHE A 5 -6.60 27.15 -54.62
C PHE A 5 -6.41 26.00 -53.62
N ILE A 6 -6.01 24.81 -54.10
CA ILE A 6 -5.71 23.66 -53.23
C ILE A 6 -4.44 23.93 -52.41
N ALA A 7 -3.39 24.51 -53.01
CA ALA A 7 -2.17 24.88 -52.28
C ALA A 7 -2.42 26.00 -51.24
N LEU A 8 -3.29 26.96 -51.54
CA LEU A 8 -3.68 28.03 -50.61
C LEU A 8 -4.55 27.51 -49.46
N TRP A 9 -5.39 26.50 -49.72
CA TRP A 9 -6.23 25.84 -48.70
C TRP A 9 -5.40 24.95 -47.77
N LEU A 10 -4.44 24.18 -48.31
CA LEU A 10 -3.51 23.37 -47.50
C LEU A 10 -2.55 24.21 -46.64
N TRP A 11 -2.27 25.47 -47.02
CA TRP A 11 -1.42 26.36 -46.22
C TRP A 11 -2.18 27.14 -45.13
N TRP A 12 -3.52 27.17 -45.18
CA TRP A 12 -4.32 27.91 -44.21
C TRP A 12 -4.72 27.08 -42.99
N GLU A 13 -4.66 25.75 -43.06
CA GLU A 13 -5.22 24.87 -42.01
C GLU A 13 -4.25 24.46 -40.88
N GLU A 14 -3.00 24.92 -40.82
CA GLU A 14 -2.07 24.48 -39.75
C GLU A 14 -1.35 25.64 -39.03
N PRO A 15 -1.93 26.13 -37.90
CA PRO A 15 -1.09 26.48 -36.74
C PRO A 15 -1.72 26.14 -35.37
N LEU A 16 -2.59 25.14 -35.26
CA LEU A 16 -3.32 24.88 -34.00
C LEU A 16 -2.50 24.10 -32.94
N LEU A 17 -1.53 23.29 -33.35
CA LEU A 17 -0.79 22.39 -32.46
C LEU A 17 0.27 23.10 -31.59
N LEU A 18 0.92 24.15 -32.11
CA LEU A 18 1.97 24.89 -31.37
C LEU A 18 1.39 25.62 -30.15
N ASN A 19 0.15 26.10 -30.25
CA ASN A 19 -0.53 26.80 -29.16
C ASN A 19 -0.80 25.85 -27.97
N GLN A 20 -1.31 24.64 -28.23
CA GLN A 20 -1.61 23.67 -27.17
C GLN A 20 -0.37 23.19 -26.41
N ILE A 21 0.75 22.95 -27.09
CA ILE A 21 2.00 22.55 -26.41
C ILE A 21 2.47 23.67 -25.48
N SER A 22 2.41 24.92 -25.93
CA SER A 22 2.78 26.08 -25.11
C SER A 22 1.86 26.24 -23.89
N LEU A 23 0.55 26.07 -24.05
CA LEU A 23 -0.44 26.13 -22.97
C LEU A 23 -0.24 25.00 -21.95
N ASN A 24 0.12 23.79 -22.40
CA ASN A 24 0.36 22.66 -21.51
C ASN A 24 1.64 22.87 -20.68
N ASN A 25 2.69 23.40 -21.30
CA ASN A 25 3.92 23.74 -20.61
C ASN A 25 3.70 24.89 -19.62
N GLN A 26 2.93 25.90 -20.00
CA GLN A 26 2.53 26.98 -19.09
C GLN A 26 1.71 26.43 -17.91
N ALA A 27 0.72 25.57 -18.16
CA ALA A 27 -0.07 24.96 -17.10
C ALA A 27 0.78 24.13 -16.13
N ARG A 28 1.83 23.44 -16.61
CA ARG A 28 2.81 22.75 -15.75
C ARG A 28 3.59 23.72 -14.87
N GLN A 29 4.11 24.81 -15.45
CA GLN A 29 4.84 25.82 -14.70
C GLN A 29 3.97 26.50 -13.64
N GLU A 30 2.74 26.87 -13.99
CA GLU A 30 1.78 27.45 -13.05
C GLU A 30 1.43 26.47 -11.92
N ALA A 31 1.23 25.19 -12.24
CA ALA A 31 0.94 24.15 -11.24
C ALA A 31 2.10 23.99 -10.25
N GLU A 32 3.33 23.94 -10.76
CA GLU A 32 4.54 23.79 -9.96
C GLU A 32 4.79 25.03 -9.10
N ALA A 33 4.66 26.23 -9.66
CA ALA A 33 4.82 27.48 -8.94
C ALA A 33 3.78 27.60 -7.82
N ALA A 34 2.51 27.30 -8.09
CA ALA A 34 1.47 27.30 -7.08
C ALA A 34 1.74 26.27 -5.97
N TYR A 35 2.19 25.07 -6.33
CA TYR A 35 2.55 24.03 -5.36
C TYR A 35 3.69 24.47 -4.45
N LYS A 36 4.76 25.04 -5.02
CA LYS A 36 5.91 25.57 -4.27
C LYS A 36 5.52 26.74 -3.36
N ALA A 37 4.56 27.55 -3.78
CA ALA A 37 4.00 28.64 -2.99
C ALA A 37 3.04 28.17 -1.88
N GLY A 38 2.77 26.86 -1.76
CA GLY A 38 1.79 26.32 -0.81
C GLY A 38 0.33 26.55 -1.22
N ASP A 39 0.08 27.12 -2.40
CA ASP A 39 -1.26 27.27 -2.95
C ASP A 39 -1.71 25.98 -3.64
N TYR A 40 -2.01 24.99 -2.80
CA TYR A 40 -2.41 23.67 -3.26
C TYR A 40 -3.76 23.67 -3.99
N VAL A 41 -4.61 24.67 -3.78
CA VAL A 41 -5.89 24.79 -4.51
C VAL A 41 -5.63 25.20 -5.95
N ARG A 42 -4.79 26.21 -6.20
CA ARG A 42 -4.38 26.58 -7.57
C ARG A 42 -3.59 25.46 -8.24
N ALA A 43 -2.66 24.82 -7.52
CA ALA A 43 -1.92 23.68 -8.03
C ALA A 43 -2.86 22.54 -8.46
N LEU A 44 -3.88 22.24 -7.65
CA LEU A 44 -4.85 21.19 -7.94
C LEU A 44 -5.61 21.49 -9.23
N ASN A 45 -6.06 22.73 -9.41
CA ASN A 45 -6.79 23.12 -10.62
C ASN A 45 -5.96 22.91 -11.87
N ARG A 46 -4.67 23.26 -11.84
CA ARG A 46 -3.76 23.08 -12.99
C ARG A 46 -3.36 21.63 -13.22
N TYR A 47 -3.02 20.87 -12.19
CA TYR A 47 -2.72 19.44 -12.35
C TYR A 47 -3.94 18.62 -12.78
N ALA A 48 -5.15 18.95 -12.31
CA ALA A 48 -6.38 18.30 -12.74
C ALA A 48 -6.76 18.65 -14.19
N TYR A 49 -6.44 19.86 -14.65
CA TYR A 49 -6.53 20.20 -16.07
C TYR A 49 -5.57 19.33 -16.90
N LEU A 50 -4.29 19.30 -16.53
CA LEU A 50 -3.26 18.50 -17.21
C LEU A 50 -3.61 17.00 -17.26
N SER A 51 -4.20 16.45 -16.21
CA SER A 51 -4.58 15.03 -16.16
C SER A 51 -5.74 14.65 -17.09
N ARG A 52 -6.44 15.63 -17.67
CA ARG A 52 -7.59 15.39 -18.58
C ARG A 52 -7.24 15.57 -20.06
N LEU A 53 -6.04 16.06 -20.36
CA LEU A 53 -5.61 16.34 -21.74
C LEU A 53 -5.32 15.09 -22.55
N THR A 54 -4.91 14.01 -21.88
CA THR A 54 -4.51 12.75 -22.51
C THR A 54 -5.22 11.59 -21.85
N THR A 55 -5.45 10.52 -22.61
CA THR A 55 -6.00 9.26 -22.09
C THR A 55 -5.08 8.64 -21.04
N THR A 56 -3.75 8.79 -21.24
CA THR A 56 -2.72 8.35 -20.31
C THR A 56 -2.09 9.55 -19.63
N ILE A 57 -2.28 9.67 -18.32
CA ILE A 57 -1.73 10.75 -17.50
C ILE A 57 -0.21 10.57 -17.38
N ASP A 58 0.55 11.62 -17.67
CA ASP A 58 1.99 11.67 -17.41
C ASP A 58 2.28 11.31 -15.93
N PRO A 59 3.14 10.31 -15.65
CA PRO A 59 3.51 9.92 -14.29
C PRO A 59 3.96 11.09 -13.40
N ALA A 60 4.65 12.10 -13.94
CA ALA A 60 5.07 13.26 -13.17
C ALA A 60 3.87 14.14 -12.76
N VAL A 61 2.93 14.38 -13.68
CA VAL A 61 1.67 15.07 -13.39
C VAL A 61 0.85 14.30 -12.36
N ARG A 62 0.79 12.97 -12.49
CA ARG A 62 0.10 12.11 -11.54
C ARG A 62 0.70 12.20 -10.14
N LEU A 63 2.03 12.14 -10.04
CA LEU A 63 2.74 12.25 -8.77
C LEU A 63 2.42 13.58 -8.07
N ASN A 64 2.53 14.68 -8.81
CA ASN A 64 2.26 16.01 -8.27
C ASN A 64 0.78 16.22 -7.93
N LEU A 65 -0.14 15.63 -8.69
CA LEU A 65 -1.56 15.60 -8.33
C LEU A 65 -1.79 14.84 -7.02
N GLY A 66 -1.11 13.71 -6.83
CA GLY A 66 -1.09 12.95 -5.57
C GLY A 66 -0.61 13.81 -4.40
N HIS A 67 0.55 14.45 -4.55
CA HIS A 67 1.12 15.35 -3.53
C HIS A 67 0.16 16.50 -3.20
N THR A 68 -0.42 17.11 -4.22
CA THR A 68 -1.35 18.23 -4.03
C THR A 68 -2.60 17.78 -3.25
N TYR A 69 -3.17 16.61 -3.56
CA TYR A 69 -4.26 16.05 -2.76
C TYR A 69 -3.84 15.73 -1.33
N PHE A 70 -2.64 15.21 -1.13
CA PHE A 70 -2.09 14.91 0.20
C PHE A 70 -1.98 16.16 1.07
N HIS A 71 -1.41 17.24 0.54
CA HIS A 71 -1.28 18.52 1.25
C HIS A 71 -2.64 19.18 1.56
N LEU A 72 -3.66 18.93 0.74
CA LEU A 72 -5.04 19.35 1.01
C LEU A 72 -5.78 18.43 2.01
N GLY A 73 -5.12 17.42 2.59
CA GLY A 73 -5.74 16.43 3.48
C GLY A 73 -6.71 15.47 2.78
N ARG A 74 -6.75 15.48 1.44
CA ARG A 74 -7.68 14.68 0.63
C ARG A 74 -7.08 13.30 0.32
N TYR A 75 -6.76 12.54 1.36
CA TYR A 75 -6.03 11.27 1.24
C TYR A 75 -6.75 10.21 0.40
N SER A 76 -8.09 10.21 0.38
CA SER A 76 -8.88 9.32 -0.46
C SER A 76 -8.66 9.56 -1.96
N LYS A 77 -8.34 10.79 -2.36
CA LYS A 77 -8.00 11.16 -3.75
C LYS A 77 -6.52 11.02 -4.04
N ALA A 78 -5.65 11.21 -3.04
CA ALA A 78 -4.20 11.06 -3.18
C ALA A 78 -3.79 9.59 -3.38
N LYS A 79 -4.33 8.69 -2.56
CA LYS A 79 -4.02 7.24 -2.58
C LYS A 79 -4.05 6.62 -3.99
N PRO A 80 -5.13 6.73 -4.79
CA PRO A 80 -5.16 6.12 -6.12
C PRO A 80 -4.15 6.72 -7.11
N GLN A 81 -3.69 7.96 -6.90
CA GLN A 81 -2.63 8.53 -7.74
C GLN A 81 -1.29 7.83 -7.49
N TYR A 82 -0.95 7.60 -6.22
CA TYR A 82 0.26 6.87 -5.85
C TYR A 82 0.17 5.38 -6.19
N GLU A 83 -0.97 4.73 -5.97
CA GLU A 83 -1.15 3.30 -6.29
C GLU A 83 -0.91 3.02 -7.77
N ASN A 84 -1.32 3.92 -8.66
CA ASN A 84 -1.04 3.79 -10.08
C ASN A 84 0.46 3.89 -10.39
N LEU A 85 1.20 4.75 -9.67
CA LEU A 85 2.65 4.92 -9.84
C LEU A 85 3.47 3.73 -9.34
N LEU A 86 2.94 2.88 -8.47
CA LEU A 86 3.59 1.61 -8.11
C LEU A 86 3.77 0.68 -9.32
N ARG A 87 3.03 0.90 -10.42
CA ARG A 87 3.14 0.14 -11.68
C ARG A 87 4.05 0.83 -12.71
N SER A 88 4.70 1.92 -12.35
CA SER A 88 5.60 2.63 -13.27
C SER A 88 6.89 1.83 -13.48
N ASP A 89 7.42 1.85 -14.71
CA ASP A 89 8.75 1.28 -15.00
C ASP A 89 9.88 2.05 -14.30
N ARG A 90 9.61 3.28 -13.87
CA ARG A 90 10.53 4.18 -13.18
C ARG A 90 10.64 3.85 -11.68
N PRO A 91 11.79 3.32 -11.21
CA PRO A 91 11.98 2.97 -9.80
C PRO A 91 11.84 4.18 -8.88
N ASP A 92 12.35 5.34 -9.30
CA ASP A 92 12.25 6.59 -8.54
C ASP A 92 10.79 6.97 -8.23
N LEU A 93 9.88 6.77 -9.18
CA LEU A 93 8.45 7.03 -8.97
C LEU A 93 7.79 5.98 -8.08
N ARG A 94 8.14 4.70 -8.25
CA ARG A 94 7.65 3.62 -7.37
C ARG A 94 8.05 3.86 -5.92
N THR A 95 9.30 4.23 -5.69
CA THR A 95 9.85 4.52 -4.36
C THR A 95 9.11 5.68 -3.70
N VAL A 96 8.94 6.81 -4.39
CA VAL A 96 8.20 7.97 -3.85
C VAL A 96 6.74 7.58 -3.56
N ALA A 97 6.08 6.87 -4.47
CA ALA A 97 4.70 6.44 -4.31
C ALA A 97 4.52 5.50 -3.10
N ALA A 98 5.38 4.49 -2.96
CA ALA A 98 5.35 3.57 -1.82
C ALA A 98 5.58 4.32 -0.50
N THR A 99 6.53 5.25 -0.47
CA THR A 99 6.77 6.11 0.71
C THR A 99 5.53 6.91 1.09
N GLN A 100 4.89 7.60 0.13
CA GLN A 100 3.70 8.41 0.42
C GLN A 100 2.48 7.58 0.81
N LEU A 101 2.30 6.40 0.22
CA LEU A 101 1.27 5.46 0.65
C LEU A 101 1.50 4.98 2.08
N GLY A 102 2.76 4.73 2.46
CA GLY A 102 3.13 4.38 3.84
C GLY A 102 2.78 5.49 4.83
N VAL A 103 3.03 6.75 4.47
CA VAL A 103 2.62 7.91 5.28
C VAL A 103 1.10 7.99 5.41
N ILE A 104 0.35 7.77 4.32
CA ILE A 104 -1.13 7.72 4.37
C ILE A 104 -1.62 6.59 5.28
N ALA A 105 -0.98 5.42 5.26
CA ALA A 105 -1.30 4.30 6.14
C ALA A 105 -1.04 4.66 7.62
N CYS A 106 0.05 5.36 7.92
CA CYS A 106 0.33 5.88 9.27
C CYS A 106 -0.77 6.81 9.77
N LEU A 107 -1.24 7.74 8.92
CA LEU A 107 -2.33 8.66 9.25
C LEU A 107 -3.65 7.92 9.55
N ARG A 108 -3.85 6.74 8.95
CA ARG A 108 -4.97 5.83 9.21
C ARG A 108 -4.74 4.86 10.37
N ARG A 109 -3.60 4.97 11.07
CA ARG A 109 -3.16 4.09 12.16
C ARG A 109 -2.94 2.63 11.71
N ASP A 110 -2.82 2.39 10.41
CA ASP A 110 -2.51 1.08 9.85
C ASP A 110 -0.98 0.90 9.79
N SER A 111 -0.41 0.49 10.93
CA SER A 111 1.04 0.33 11.09
C SER A 111 1.60 -0.84 10.29
N ALA A 112 0.82 -1.91 10.10
CA ALA A 112 1.23 -3.09 9.35
C ALA A 112 1.44 -2.74 7.87
N THR A 113 0.45 -2.09 7.25
CA THR A 113 0.54 -1.64 5.86
C THR A 113 1.64 -0.59 5.69
N ALA A 114 1.75 0.35 6.64
CA ALA A 114 2.82 1.36 6.61
C ALA A 114 4.22 0.74 6.57
N LEU A 115 4.51 -0.23 7.46
CA LEU A 115 5.80 -0.93 7.48
C LEU A 115 6.08 -1.69 6.19
N SER A 116 5.07 -2.35 5.62
CA SER A 116 5.19 -3.05 4.33
C SER A 116 5.56 -2.09 3.20
N LEU A 117 4.88 -0.95 3.11
CA LEU A 117 5.10 0.06 2.07
C LEU A 117 6.46 0.76 2.20
N PHE A 118 6.88 1.12 3.42
CA PHE A 118 8.21 1.68 3.61
C PHE A 118 9.31 0.66 3.31
N ARG A 119 9.11 -0.62 3.69
CA ARG A 119 10.03 -1.69 3.30
C ARG A 119 10.11 -1.83 1.78
N GLN A 120 8.99 -1.79 1.08
CA GLN A 120 8.97 -1.81 -0.39
C GLN A 120 9.75 -0.64 -0.97
N ALA A 121 9.58 0.58 -0.46
CA ALA A 121 10.36 1.74 -0.90
C ALA A 121 11.86 1.54 -0.69
N LEU A 122 12.28 0.99 0.46
CA LEU A 122 13.68 0.72 0.77
C LEU A 122 14.30 -0.44 -0.03
N LEU A 123 13.49 -1.37 -0.55
CA LEU A 123 13.96 -2.41 -1.47
C LEU A 123 14.24 -1.85 -2.86
N GLU A 124 13.47 -0.84 -3.29
CA GLU A 124 13.65 -0.16 -4.58
C GLU A 124 14.79 0.87 -4.52
N ASP A 125 14.85 1.66 -3.45
CA ASP A 125 15.92 2.61 -3.17
C ASP A 125 16.37 2.50 -1.71
N PRO A 126 17.48 1.77 -1.45
CA PRO A 126 18.02 1.63 -0.11
C PRO A 126 18.39 2.97 0.54
N ASN A 127 18.65 4.03 -0.22
CA ASN A 127 19.09 5.34 0.27
C ASN A 127 17.93 6.32 0.50
N ASN A 128 16.67 5.87 0.40
CA ASN A 128 15.52 6.71 0.68
C ASN A 128 15.40 7.01 2.19
N GLU A 129 16.05 8.10 2.62
CA GLU A 129 16.02 8.55 4.02
C GLU A 129 14.59 8.80 4.56
N PRO A 130 13.66 9.43 3.82
CA PRO A 130 12.28 9.56 4.29
C PRO A 130 11.60 8.23 4.62
N ALA A 131 11.75 7.22 3.77
CA ALA A 131 11.19 5.88 3.99
C ALA A 131 11.86 5.20 5.19
N ARG A 132 13.20 5.32 5.32
CA ARG A 132 13.95 4.75 6.44
C ARG A 132 13.54 5.35 7.77
N TYR A 133 13.48 6.68 7.85
CA TYR A 133 13.04 7.40 9.04
C TYR A 133 11.63 6.99 9.46
N ASN A 134 10.68 6.98 8.50
CA ASN A 134 9.30 6.61 8.81
C ASN A 134 9.15 5.13 9.18
N PHE A 135 9.91 4.23 8.55
CA PHE A 135 9.92 2.81 8.89
C PHE A 135 10.34 2.58 10.35
N GLU A 136 11.46 3.17 10.77
CA GLU A 136 11.96 3.02 12.14
C GLU A 136 10.98 3.61 13.16
N LEU A 137 10.42 4.79 12.87
CA LEU A 137 9.44 5.43 13.74
C LEU A 137 8.19 4.56 13.95
N VAL A 138 7.65 3.98 12.88
CA VAL A 138 6.47 3.10 12.97
C VAL A 138 6.81 1.80 13.68
N LYS A 139 7.98 1.21 13.38
CA LYS A 139 8.42 -0.05 13.96
C LYS A 139 8.56 0.05 15.48
N GLN A 140 9.20 1.11 15.98
CA GLN A 140 9.32 1.37 17.41
C GLN A 140 7.94 1.44 18.08
N ARG A 141 7.06 2.32 17.58
CA ARG A 141 5.70 2.49 18.13
C ARG A 141 4.83 1.23 18.06
N TYR A 142 5.00 0.41 17.02
CA TYR A 142 4.27 -0.85 16.87
C TYR A 142 4.78 -1.93 17.83
N SER A 143 6.11 -2.00 18.01
CA SER A 143 6.75 -2.93 18.94
C SER A 143 6.43 -2.64 20.40
N GLU A 144 6.31 -1.36 20.78
CA GLU A 144 5.90 -0.94 22.13
C GLU A 144 4.46 -1.34 22.48
N LYS A 145 3.59 -1.45 21.47
CA LYS A 145 2.17 -1.78 21.63
C LYS A 145 1.87 -3.27 21.50
N SER A 146 2.81 -4.04 20.95
CA SER A 146 2.72 -5.50 20.91
C SER A 146 3.28 -6.02 22.25
N PRO A 147 2.57 -6.91 22.98
CA PRO A 147 3.15 -7.50 24.17
C PRO A 147 4.46 -8.18 23.77
N ALA A 148 5.58 -7.72 24.33
CA ALA A 148 6.89 -8.24 24.01
C ALA A 148 6.91 -9.77 24.17
N PRO A 149 7.51 -10.53 23.24
CA PRO A 149 7.82 -11.92 23.53
C PRO A 149 8.77 -11.92 24.74
N ASN A 150 8.41 -12.68 25.77
CA ASN A 150 9.20 -12.85 26.97
C ASN A 150 10.70 -13.06 26.63
N PRO A 151 11.63 -12.25 27.17
CA PRO A 151 13.06 -12.47 26.99
C PRO A 151 13.53 -13.59 27.95
N ARG A 152 13.19 -14.83 27.61
CA ARG A 152 13.87 -16.05 28.08
C ARG A 152 13.92 -16.96 26.86
N THR A 153 15.03 -17.02 26.14
CA THR A 153 16.17 -17.82 26.56
C THR A 153 17.47 -17.30 25.93
N LYS A 154 18.47 -17.07 26.78
CA LYS A 154 19.88 -17.18 26.37
C LYS A 154 20.14 -18.66 26.13
N SER A 155 20.42 -19.07 24.89
CA SER A 155 20.98 -20.40 24.61
C SER A 155 22.43 -20.22 24.17
N SER A 156 23.31 -20.48 25.11
CA SER A 156 24.71 -20.80 24.89
C SER A 156 24.87 -22.04 24.01
N THR A 157 25.65 -21.89 22.95
CA THR A 157 26.61 -22.82 22.35
C THR A 157 26.57 -24.32 22.73
N LYS A 158 26.28 -25.20 21.76
CA LYS A 158 27.18 -26.26 21.23
C LYS A 158 26.48 -27.11 20.13
N GLN A 159 27.20 -27.34 19.03
CA GLN A 159 26.87 -28.21 17.89
C GLN A 159 26.98 -29.73 18.25
N PRO A 160 26.97 -30.69 17.29
CA PRO A 160 25.84 -31.24 16.51
C PRO A 160 25.76 -32.79 16.62
N GLN A 161 24.59 -33.42 16.60
CA GLN A 161 24.53 -34.88 16.39
C GLN A 161 23.32 -35.34 15.56
N GLN A 162 23.63 -36.25 14.65
CA GLN A 162 22.82 -36.83 13.59
C GLN A 162 21.97 -38.03 14.09
N VAL A 163 20.82 -38.22 13.43
CA VAL A 163 20.23 -39.51 13.02
C VAL A 163 19.52 -40.36 14.09
N ASN A 164 18.18 -40.41 14.02
CA ASN A 164 17.41 -41.61 13.63
C ASN A 164 15.88 -41.43 13.80
N LYS A 165 15.11 -41.76 12.74
CA LYS A 165 13.66 -42.05 12.80
C LYS A 165 13.48 -43.47 13.36
N PRO A 166 12.37 -43.75 14.07
CA PRO A 166 11.25 -44.43 13.41
C PRO A 166 9.86 -43.87 13.78
N LYS A 167 8.90 -44.07 12.86
CA LYS A 167 7.45 -43.81 13.02
C LYS A 167 6.79 -44.98 13.77
N PRO A 168 5.66 -44.77 14.45
CA PRO A 168 4.43 -45.43 13.97
C PRO A 168 3.19 -44.52 13.94
N MET A 169 2.19 -45.03 13.24
CA MET A 169 0.90 -44.46 12.84
C MET A 169 -0.13 -44.34 13.97
N GLY A 170 -1.08 -43.40 13.77
CA GLY A 170 -2.50 -43.64 14.07
C GLY A 170 -3.18 -42.57 14.93
N GLY A 171 -3.91 -41.66 14.32
CA GLY A 171 -4.86 -40.78 15.03
C GLY A 171 -5.14 -39.44 14.35
N GLN A 172 -6.08 -39.44 13.42
CA GLN A 172 -6.87 -38.27 12.96
C GLN A 172 -6.09 -36.96 12.65
N LEU A 173 -5.36 -36.93 11.52
CA LEU A 173 -4.96 -35.65 10.91
C LEU A 173 -6.09 -35.18 9.98
N VAL A 174 -6.94 -34.31 10.49
CA VAL A 174 -7.85 -33.50 9.67
C VAL A 174 -6.99 -32.70 8.68
N GLU A 175 -7.35 -32.78 7.39
CA GLU A 175 -6.71 -32.18 6.21
C GLU A 175 -5.90 -30.89 6.49
N ARG A 176 -4.60 -31.04 6.76
CA ARG A 176 -3.63 -29.97 6.44
C ARG A 176 -3.41 -30.04 4.95
N SER A 177 -4.16 -29.22 4.22
CA SER A 177 -4.16 -29.09 2.77
C SER A 177 -2.75 -29.14 2.18
N ASP A 178 -2.53 -29.93 1.13
CA ASP A 178 -1.30 -30.00 0.33
C ASP A 178 -0.75 -28.61 -0.08
N ARG A 179 -1.63 -27.61 -0.11
CA ARG A 179 -1.31 -26.20 -0.38
C ARG A 179 -0.45 -25.56 0.72
N GLN A 180 -0.65 -25.93 1.98
CA GLN A 180 0.12 -25.42 3.12
C GLN A 180 1.57 -25.93 3.04
N ASP A 181 1.76 -27.20 2.68
CA ASP A 181 3.08 -27.79 2.54
C ASP A 181 3.84 -27.24 1.32
N ASP A 182 3.17 -26.99 0.19
CA ASP A 182 3.79 -26.35 -0.98
C ASP A 182 4.23 -24.92 -0.68
N LEU A 183 3.42 -24.16 0.06
CA LEU A 183 3.77 -22.80 0.50
C LEU A 183 4.99 -22.78 1.43
N LEU A 184 5.04 -23.70 2.41
CA LEU A 184 6.20 -23.83 3.30
C LEU A 184 7.48 -24.20 2.53
N ARG A 185 7.38 -25.04 1.50
CA ARG A 185 8.52 -25.36 0.62
C ARG A 185 9.01 -24.14 -0.15
N ARG A 186 8.10 -23.35 -0.71
CA ARG A 186 8.44 -22.08 -1.40
C ARG A 186 9.10 -21.09 -0.45
N PHE A 187 8.62 -20.96 0.79
CA PHE A 187 9.22 -20.05 1.75
C PHE A 187 10.65 -20.46 2.16
N ARG A 188 10.94 -21.76 2.26
CA ARG A 188 12.31 -22.25 2.46
C ARG A 188 13.24 -21.93 1.30
N GLN A 189 12.74 -21.99 0.06
CA GLN A 189 13.50 -21.58 -1.14
C GLN A 189 13.81 -20.08 -1.16
N LEU A 190 12.99 -19.28 -0.47
CA LEU A 190 13.17 -17.83 -0.33
C LEU A 190 14.07 -17.44 0.86
N ASN A 191 14.76 -18.40 1.49
CA ASN A 191 15.57 -18.21 2.69
C ASN A 191 14.80 -17.57 3.86
N LEU A 192 13.48 -17.77 3.94
CA LEU A 192 12.67 -17.29 5.05
C LEU A 192 12.83 -18.23 6.24
N THR A 193 12.90 -17.66 7.43
CA THR A 193 12.88 -18.43 8.68
C THR A 193 11.52 -19.11 8.87
N GLU A 194 11.49 -20.23 9.58
CA GLU A 194 10.26 -21.01 9.81
C GLU A 194 9.17 -20.16 10.48
N GLU A 195 9.55 -19.26 11.40
CA GLU A 195 8.64 -18.30 12.02
C GLU A 195 8.04 -17.29 11.02
N GLN A 196 8.86 -16.76 10.10
CA GLN A 196 8.37 -15.83 9.06
C GLN A 196 7.42 -16.51 8.09
N ALA A 197 7.71 -17.76 7.72
CA ALA A 197 6.85 -18.56 6.86
C ALA A 197 5.48 -18.83 7.51
N LEU A 198 5.47 -19.13 8.81
CA LEU A 198 4.25 -19.34 9.60
C LEU A 198 3.44 -18.06 9.81
N GLN A 199 4.11 -16.92 10.02
CA GLN A 199 3.43 -15.62 10.10
C GLN A 199 2.75 -15.25 8.78
N LEU A 200 3.43 -15.43 7.65
CA LEU A 200 2.84 -15.18 6.33
C LEU A 200 1.64 -16.10 6.08
N LEU A 201 1.77 -17.37 6.46
CA LEU A 201 0.71 -18.35 6.31
C LEU A 201 -0.52 -18.02 7.16
N ASN A 202 -0.31 -17.63 8.43
CA ASN A 202 -1.39 -17.22 9.33
C ASN A 202 -2.08 -15.95 8.82
N ALA A 203 -1.33 -15.01 8.25
CA ALA A 203 -1.89 -13.80 7.64
C ALA A 203 -2.72 -14.12 6.38
N MET A 204 -2.34 -15.15 5.61
CA MET A 204 -3.11 -15.62 4.44
C MET A 204 -4.35 -16.43 4.80
N GLN A 205 -4.36 -17.11 5.94
CA GLN A 205 -5.55 -17.83 6.43
C GLN A 205 -6.56 -16.91 7.12
N ALA A 206 -6.13 -15.73 7.58
CA ALA A 206 -6.93 -14.78 8.34
C ALA A 206 -7.76 -13.81 7.46
N ASP A 207 -8.26 -14.26 6.31
CA ASP A 207 -9.23 -13.50 5.51
C ASP A 207 -10.66 -13.46 6.10
N ASP A 208 -10.88 -13.96 7.33
CA ASP A 208 -12.12 -13.78 8.10
C ASP A 208 -11.90 -12.98 9.39
N LEU A 209 -11.95 -11.65 9.24
CA LEU A 209 -12.44 -10.59 10.16
C LEU A 209 -11.97 -10.52 11.65
N PRO A 210 -11.92 -9.29 12.21
CA PRO A 210 -11.34 -8.99 13.51
C PRO A 210 -12.23 -9.40 14.69
N TYR A 211 -11.63 -10.01 15.70
CA TYR A 211 -12.22 -10.20 17.02
C TYR A 211 -12.57 -8.86 17.71
N PRO A 212 -13.73 -8.79 18.38
CA PRO A 212 -13.73 -8.35 19.76
C PRO A 212 -14.48 -9.32 20.68
N LEU A 213 -13.79 -9.74 21.74
CA LEU A 213 -14.35 -10.44 22.89
C LEU A 213 -15.08 -9.45 23.83
N ILE A 214 -16.29 -9.88 24.23
CA ILE A 214 -16.99 -9.61 25.51
C ILE A 214 -17.81 -8.30 25.63
N ARG A 215 -19.15 -8.47 25.66
CA ARG A 215 -19.98 -7.98 26.77
C ARG A 215 -20.55 -9.17 27.53
N SER A 216 -20.04 -9.37 28.73
CA SER A 216 -20.69 -10.09 29.83
C SER A 216 -22.01 -9.41 30.19
N THR A 217 -22.92 -10.20 30.79
CA THR A 217 -24.26 -9.90 31.32
C THR A 217 -25.43 -9.96 30.33
N ARG A 218 -25.95 -11.18 30.08
CA ARG A 218 -27.35 -11.55 30.40
C ARG A 218 -27.56 -13.05 30.20
N ARG A 219 -27.20 -13.86 31.20
CA ARG A 219 -27.70 -15.25 31.35
C ARG A 219 -27.72 -15.65 32.83
N SER A 220 -28.62 -14.98 33.51
CA SER A 220 -29.39 -15.42 34.69
C SER A 220 -30.61 -14.52 34.55
N ASP A 221 -31.74 -14.95 34.01
CA ASP A 221 -32.52 -16.07 34.51
C ASP A 221 -33.28 -16.75 33.35
N LEU A 222 -32.92 -17.99 33.05
CA LEU A 222 -33.87 -18.97 32.56
C LEU A 222 -34.24 -19.77 33.80
N GLU A 223 -35.29 -19.33 34.50
CA GLU A 223 -36.18 -20.21 35.26
C GLU A 223 -37.31 -19.36 35.86
N THR A 224 -38.43 -19.30 35.14
CA THR A 224 -39.75 -19.65 35.67
C THR A 224 -40.73 -19.57 34.51
N ALA A 225 -41.07 -20.75 33.99
CA ALA A 225 -42.33 -20.96 33.32
C ALA A 225 -43.46 -20.48 34.22
N THR A 226 -44.43 -19.73 33.69
CA THR A 226 -45.86 -20.14 33.63
C THR A 226 -46.76 -18.96 33.25
N SER A 227 -47.72 -19.30 32.37
CA SER A 227 -49.09 -18.79 32.31
C SER A 227 -49.38 -17.33 31.95
N GLY A 228 -50.12 -17.17 30.84
CA GLY A 228 -51.48 -16.62 30.97
C GLY A 228 -51.75 -15.28 30.29
N ASN A 229 -52.45 -15.35 29.16
CA ASN A 229 -53.52 -14.44 28.71
C ASN A 229 -53.81 -13.19 29.55
N ARG A 230 -53.92 -12.01 28.91
CA ARG A 230 -55.21 -11.31 28.63
C ARG A 230 -55.02 -9.86 28.17
N TRP A 231 -55.87 -9.48 27.21
CA TRP A 231 -56.25 -8.16 26.65
C TRP A 231 -55.24 -7.44 25.77
#